data_AF-A0A1L8QY18-F1
#
_entry.id   AF-A0A1L8QY18-F1
#
_cell.length_a   1.000
_cell.length_b   1.000
_cell.length_c   1.000
_cell.angle_alpha   90.00
_cell.angle_beta   90.00
_cell.angle_gamma   90.00
#
_symmetry.space_group_name_H-M   'P 1'
#
loop_
_entity.id
_entity.type
_entity.pdbx_description
1 polymer ?
#
loop_
_entity_poly.entity_id
_entity_poly.type
_entity_poly.pdbx_seq_one_letter_code
_entity_poly.pdbx_strand_id
1 'polypeptide(L)'
;MNEDLLMMTSAIQALNTVEGYEAIRYNLSSSPQEFVNNATVTTILQEELADALPITLVNGEVKKKGAYPTLDDISTFMGIQFVMAGSADGSCCGGAGSDCC
;
A
#
# COMPACT_ATOMS: atom_id res chain seq x y z
N MET A 1 9.95 8.65 -11.52
CA MET A 1 8.67 7.99 -11.23
C MET A 1 8.87 7.26 -9.91
N ASN A 2 8.10 7.53 -8.86
CA ASN A 2 8.23 6.80 -7.59
C ASN A 2 7.47 5.48 -7.72
N GLU A 3 8.20 4.40 -7.95
CA GLU A 3 7.65 3.06 -8.20
C GLU A 3 6.87 2.54 -6.98
N ASP A 4 7.31 2.88 -5.78
CA ASP A 4 6.67 2.52 -4.51
C ASP A 4 5.23 3.03 -4.39
N LEU A 5 4.97 4.25 -4.87
CA LEU A 5 3.62 4.84 -4.81
C LEU A 5 2.65 4.15 -5.77
N LEU A 6 3.14 3.70 -6.92
CA LEU A 6 2.35 2.94 -7.89
C LEU A 6 2.04 1.56 -7.34
N MET A 7 3.05 0.85 -6.81
CA MET A 7 2.85 -0.46 -6.17
C MET A 7 1.84 -0.38 -5.03
N MET A 8 1.94 0.64 -4.17
CA MET A 8 1.00 0.80 -3.06
C MET A 8 -0.42 1.05 -3.53
N THR A 9 -0.58 1.84 -4.59
CA THR A 9 -1.90 2.11 -5.18
C THR A 9 -2.53 0.83 -5.74
N SER A 10 -1.74 -0.01 -6.41
CA SER A 10 -2.18 -1.33 -6.91
C SER A 10 -2.50 -2.29 -5.77
N ALA A 11 -1.68 -2.33 -4.71
CA ALA A 11 -1.89 -3.18 -3.55
C ALA A 11 -3.21 -2.81 -2.83
N ILE A 12 -3.45 -1.51 -2.58
CA ILE A 12 -4.69 -1.03 -1.98
C ILE A 12 -5.91 -1.42 -2.82
N GLN A 13 -5.84 -1.24 -4.14
CA GLN A 13 -6.93 -1.65 -5.02
C GLN A 13 -7.19 -3.15 -4.95
N ALA A 14 -6.14 -3.97 -5.03
CA ALA A 14 -6.27 -5.42 -4.95
C ALA A 14 -6.87 -5.87 -3.60
N LEU A 15 -6.45 -5.27 -2.49
CA LEU A 15 -7.01 -5.55 -1.16
C LEU A 15 -8.51 -5.26 -1.11
N ASN A 16 -8.95 -4.12 -1.64
CA ASN A 16 -10.35 -3.74 -1.68
C ASN A 16 -11.20 -4.61 -2.64
N THR A 17 -10.59 -5.49 -3.45
CA THR A 17 -11.33 -6.50 -4.22
C THR A 17 -11.59 -7.79 -3.45
N VAL A 18 -10.89 -8.02 -2.33
CA VAL A 18 -11.03 -9.24 -1.53
C VAL A 18 -12.04 -8.99 -0.42
N GLU A 19 -13.12 -9.77 -0.39
CA GLU A 19 -14.11 -9.66 0.68
C GLU A 19 -13.46 -9.94 2.06
N GLY A 20 -13.72 -9.05 3.02
CA GLY A 20 -13.15 -9.13 4.36
C GLY A 20 -11.83 -8.37 4.55
N TYR A 21 -11.27 -7.78 3.49
CA TYR A 21 -10.11 -6.90 3.57
C TYR A 21 -10.49 -5.48 3.13
N GLU A 22 -10.00 -4.49 3.87
CA GLU A 22 -10.21 -3.09 3.56
C GLU A 22 -8.87 -2.36 3.71
N ALA A 23 -8.51 -1.59 2.69
CA ALA A 23 -7.32 -0.77 2.69
C ALA A 23 -7.67 0.67 2.34
N ILE A 24 -7.44 1.59 3.28
CA ILE A 24 -7.71 3.01 3.12
C ILE A 24 -6.43 3.79 3.32
N ARG A 25 -6.18 4.74 2.43
CA ARG A 25 -5.08 5.68 2.56
C ARG A 25 -5.62 7.06 2.88
N TYR A 26 -5.25 7.57 4.05
CA TYR A 26 -5.51 8.95 4.42
C TYR A 26 -4.30 9.82 4.14
N ASN A 27 -4.55 11.08 3.80
CA ASN A 27 -3.53 12.10 3.65
C ASN A 27 -3.77 13.17 4.72
N LEU A 28 -2.73 13.59 5.43
CA LEU A 28 -2.83 14.64 6.45
C LEU A 28 -3.47 15.94 5.94
N SER A 29 -3.18 16.33 4.70
CA SER A 29 -3.74 17.54 4.08
C SER A 29 -5.21 17.41 3.72
N SER A 30 -5.67 16.20 3.38
CA SER A 30 -7.06 15.96 2.91
C SER A 30 -7.97 15.46 4.02
N SER A 31 -7.43 14.75 5.00
CA SER A 31 -8.18 14.04 6.05
C SER A 31 -7.50 14.16 7.41
N PRO A 32 -7.23 15.38 7.93
CA PRO A 32 -6.52 15.57 9.20
C PRO A 32 -7.27 14.98 10.39
N GLN A 33 -8.60 14.93 10.35
CA GLN A 33 -9.43 14.40 11.43
C GLN A 33 -9.15 12.91 11.71
N GLU A 34 -8.86 12.11 10.69
CA GLU A 34 -8.57 10.67 10.85
C GLU A 34 -7.30 10.42 11.66
N PHE A 35 -6.31 11.32 11.54
CA PHE A 35 -5.06 11.25 12.31
C PHE A 35 -5.29 11.61 13.78
N VAL A 36 -6.21 12.54 14.07
CA VAL A 36 -6.57 12.97 15.43
C VAL A 36 -7.51 11.97 16.11
N ASN A 37 -8.42 11.36 15.35
CA ASN A 37 -9.36 10.36 15.87
C ASN A 37 -8.65 9.06 16.28
N ASN A 38 -7.51 8.75 15.65
CA ASN A 38 -6.71 7.60 16.01
C ASN A 38 -5.66 7.98 17.06
N ALA A 39 -5.89 7.59 18.32
CA ALA A 39 -5.00 7.90 19.44
C ALA A 39 -3.56 7.41 19.18
N THR A 40 -3.38 6.22 18.61
CA THR A 40 -2.07 5.65 18.30
C THR A 40 -1.29 6.51 17.31
N VAL A 41 -1.96 6.94 16.23
CA VAL A 41 -1.37 7.84 15.22
C VAL A 41 -1.06 9.20 15.84
N THR A 42 -1.96 9.73 16.67
CA THR A 42 -1.75 11.00 17.37
C THR A 42 -0.52 10.95 18.28
N THR A 43 -0.34 9.87 19.06
CA THR A 43 0.85 9.69 19.90
C THR A 43 2.13 9.68 19.06
N ILE A 44 2.16 8.91 17.97
CA ILE A 44 3.33 8.84 17.09
C ILE A 44 3.63 10.20 16.47
N LEU A 45 2.61 10.93 16.00
CA LEU A 45 2.80 12.27 15.47
C LEU A 45 3.24 13.28 16.54
N GLN A 46 2.92 13.07 17.82
CA GLN A 46 3.42 13.94 18.90
C GLN A 46 4.88 13.63 19.25
N GLU A 47 5.30 12.37 19.19
CA GLU A 47 6.66 11.94 19.52
C GLU A 47 7.65 12.15 18.36
N GLU A 48 7.25 11.80 17.14
CA GLU A 48 8.11 11.75 15.95
C GLU A 48 7.69 12.73 14.84
N LEU A 49 6.59 13.47 15.04
CA LEU A 49 6.12 14.50 14.10
C LEU A 49 5.96 13.94 12.68
N ALA A 50 6.38 14.73 11.69
CA ALA A 50 6.26 14.39 10.27
C ALA A 50 7.25 13.31 9.83
N ASP A 51 8.30 13.01 10.61
CA ASP A 51 9.33 12.04 10.23
C ASP A 51 8.83 10.59 10.34
N ALA A 52 7.79 10.33 11.13
CA ALA A 52 7.17 9.01 11.22
C ALA A 52 6.27 8.67 10.03
N LEU A 53 6.04 9.61 9.09
CA LEU A 53 5.20 9.36 7.93
C LEU A 53 5.96 8.65 6.81
N PRO A 54 5.32 7.74 6.05
CA PRO A 54 3.95 7.24 6.23
C PRO A 54 3.84 6.22 7.38
N ILE A 55 2.70 6.22 8.08
CA ILE A 55 2.37 5.26 9.15
C ILE A 55 1.43 4.21 8.57
N THR A 56 1.75 2.94 8.78
CA THR A 56 0.92 1.79 8.36
C THR A 56 0.35 1.13 9.60
N LEU A 57 -0.98 1.06 9.66
CA LEU A 57 -1.72 0.35 10.70
C LEU A 57 -2.44 -0.85 10.10
N VAL A 58 -2.39 -1.98 10.79
CA VAL A 58 -3.12 -3.20 10.43
C VAL A 58 -3.86 -3.68 11.67
N ASN A 59 -5.19 -3.83 11.57
CA ASN A 59 -6.05 -4.16 12.71
C ASN A 59 -5.90 -3.20 13.92
N GLY A 60 -5.59 -1.93 13.66
CA GLY A 60 -5.36 -0.92 14.71
C GLY A 60 -3.96 -0.91 15.33
N GLU A 61 -3.09 -1.85 14.95
CA GLU A 61 -1.70 -1.91 15.40
C GLU A 61 -0.74 -1.28 14.38
N VAL A 62 0.24 -0.53 14.87
CA VAL A 62 1.28 0.07 14.03
C VAL A 62 2.29 -1.00 13.66
N LYS A 63 2.35 -1.34 12.37
CA LYS A 63 3.31 -2.31 11.84
C LYS A 63 4.54 -1.66 11.24
N LYS A 64 4.39 -0.47 10.65
CA LYS A 64 5.49 0.26 10.01
C LYS A 64 5.28 1.77 10.09
N LYS A 65 6.38 2.51 10.19
CA LYS A 65 6.44 3.98 10.23
C LYS A 65 7.67 4.49 9.48
N GLY A 66 7.60 5.70 8.94
CA GLY A 66 8.70 6.37 8.23
C GLY A 66 9.00 5.84 6.82
N ALA A 67 8.40 4.73 6.42
CA ALA A 67 8.58 4.14 5.09
C ALA A 67 7.34 3.35 4.67
N TYR A 68 7.08 3.32 3.36
CA TYR A 68 6.03 2.48 2.81
C TYR A 68 6.37 0.99 3.04
N PRO A 69 5.37 0.17 3.43
CA PRO A 69 5.53 -1.28 3.47
C PRO A 69 5.70 -1.84 2.05
N THR A 70 6.46 -2.91 1.92
CA THR A 70 6.59 -3.67 0.67
C THR A 70 5.40 -4.63 0.52
N LEU A 71 5.25 -5.22 -0.67
CA LEU A 71 4.23 -6.27 -0.87
C LEU A 71 4.42 -7.47 0.07
N ASP A 72 5.67 -7.80 0.40
CA ASP A 72 6.02 -8.88 1.32
C ASP A 72 5.60 -8.54 2.77
N ASP A 73 5.80 -7.29 3.18
CA ASP A 73 5.32 -6.78 4.47
C ASP A 73 3.79 -6.87 4.54
N ILE A 74 3.09 -6.40 3.52
CA ILE A 74 1.61 -6.42 3.48
C ILE A 74 1.11 -7.87 3.51
N SER A 75 1.75 -8.77 2.76
CA SER A 75 1.47 -10.20 2.76
C SER A 75 1.58 -10.78 4.17
N THR A 76 2.66 -10.43 4.88
CA THR A 76 2.92 -10.87 6.25
C THR A 76 1.90 -10.29 7.24
N PHE A 77 1.53 -9.02 7.11
CA PHE A 77 0.61 -8.36 8.05
C PHE A 77 -0.82 -8.87 7.92
N MET A 78 -1.27 -9.10 6.69
CA MET A 78 -2.64 -9.50 6.38
C MET A 78 -2.80 -11.02 6.25
N GLY A 79 -1.69 -11.77 6.20
CA GLY A 79 -1.72 -13.22 5.98
C GLY A 79 -2.17 -13.61 4.57
N ILE A 80 -2.03 -12.70 3.61
CA ILE A 80 -2.40 -12.91 2.21
C ILE A 80 -1.15 -13.08 1.36
N GLN A 81 -1.29 -13.68 0.18
CA GLN A 81 -0.19 -13.78 -0.77
C GLN A 81 -0.55 -12.99 -2.03
N PHE A 82 0.18 -11.91 -2.29
CA PHE A 82 0.03 -11.19 -3.55
C PHE A 82 0.59 -12.06 -4.68
N VAL A 83 -0.30 -12.69 -5.42
CA VAL A 83 0.03 -13.28 -6.71
C VAL A 83 0.00 -12.16 -7.75
N MET A 84 1.18 -11.66 -8.09
CA MET A 84 1.31 -10.83 -9.29
C MET A 84 0.82 -11.65 -10.47
N ALA A 85 -0.22 -11.17 -11.16
CA ALA A 85 -0.68 -11.76 -12.41
C ALA A 85 0.41 -11.56 -13.48
N GLY A 86 1.44 -12.41 -13.45
CA GLY A 86 2.66 -12.20 -14.21
C GLY A 86 3.78 -13.17 -13.85
N SER A 87 3.49 -14.47 -13.85
CA SER A 87 4.48 -15.54 -14.07
C SER A 87 3.75 -16.78 -14.57
N ALA A 88 3.23 -16.69 -15.79
CA ALA A 88 3.15 -17.83 -16.67
C ALA A 88 3.87 -17.41 -17.95
N ASP A 89 4.87 -18.18 -18.32
CA ASP A 89 5.63 -18.13 -19.55
C ASP A 89 4.80 -17.64 -20.74
N GLY A 90 5.19 -16.49 -21.28
CA GLY A 90 4.43 -15.82 -22.33
C GLY A 90 5.15 -14.59 -22.81
N SER A 91 6.29 -14.83 -23.46
CA SER A 91 6.91 -13.91 -24.42
C SER A 91 5.87 -12.99 -25.10
N CYS A 92 5.73 -11.77 -24.59
CA CYS A 92 5.03 -10.68 -25.27
C CYS A 92 5.96 -9.46 -25.41
N CYS A 93 7.25 -9.76 -25.61
CA CYS A 93 8.25 -8.84 -26.13
C CYS A 93 9.10 -9.66 -27.11
N GLY A 94 8.69 -9.74 -28.37
CA GLY A 94 9.46 -10.47 -29.36
C GLY A 94 8.74 -10.63 -30.70
N GLY A 95 8.69 -9.56 -31.49
CA GLY A 95 8.29 -9.67 -32.89
C GLY A 95 8.10 -8.31 -33.55
N ALA A 96 9.11 -7.89 -34.31
CA ALA A 96 8.96 -6.82 -35.29
C ALA A 96 7.82 -7.18 -36.27
N GLY A 97 6.80 -6.33 -36.37
CA GLY A 97 5.70 -6.53 -37.30
C GLY A 97 4.53 -5.62 -36.95
N SER A 98 4.35 -4.59 -37.78
CA SER A 98 3.16 -3.75 -37.86
C SER A 98 1.87 -4.58 -37.83
N ASP A 99 0.97 -4.25 -36.90
CA ASP A 99 -0.43 -3.89 -37.16
C ASP A 99 -1.15 -3.75 -35.81
N CYS A 100 -1.48 -2.51 -35.45
CA CYS A 100 -2.40 -2.21 -34.35
C CYS A 100 -3.74 -1.80 -34.98
N CYS A 101 -4.78 -2.61 -34.78
CA CYS A 101 -6.18 -2.25 -34.99
C CYS A 101 -6.88 -2.09 -33.64
#